data_AF-A0A349XYK5-F1
#
_entry.id   AF-A0A349XYK5-F1
#
_cell.length_a   1.000
_cell.length_b   1.000
_cell.length_c   1.000
_cell.angle_alpha   90.00
_cell.angle_beta   90.00
_cell.angle_gamma   90.00
#
_symmetry.space_group_name_H-M   'P 1'
#
loop_
_entity.id
_entity.type
_entity.pdbx_description
1 polymer ?
#
loop_
_entity_poly.entity_id
_entity_poly.type
_entity_poly.pdbx_seq_one_letter_code
_entity_poly.pdbx_strand_id
1 'polypeptide(L)'
;MQIDAGRAVNDLIVMDTIIHAGFESEDFTVVRDMTVSELIDIIVKHVDSFQEAMAAADILDPLWTAASYEGTGWRVWYVKRHHDRTLH
;
A
#
# COMPACT_ATOMS: atom_id res chain seq x y z
N MET A 1 4.77 17.61 -23.19
CA MET A 1 4.53 16.77 -22.00
C MET A 1 3.71 15.58 -22.44
N GLN A 2 4.39 14.47 -22.77
CA GLN A 2 3.72 13.20 -23.00
C GLN A 2 3.58 12.57 -21.62
N ILE A 3 2.41 12.72 -21.00
CA ILE A 3 2.13 11.98 -19.78
C ILE A 3 2.00 10.53 -20.23
N ASP A 4 2.91 9.67 -19.76
CA ASP A 4 2.92 8.24 -20.07
C ASP A 4 1.57 7.64 -19.67
N ALA A 5 0.67 7.48 -20.65
CA ALA A 5 -0.63 6.86 -20.43
C ALA A 5 -0.49 5.46 -19.83
N GLY A 6 0.60 4.75 -20.14
CA GLY A 6 0.93 3.45 -19.54
C GLY A 6 1.26 3.53 -18.03
N ARG A 7 1.87 4.63 -17.56
CA ARG A 7 2.15 4.84 -16.13
C ARG A 7 0.86 5.15 -15.36
N ALA A 8 0.04 6.06 -15.89
CA ALA A 8 -1.22 6.44 -15.26
C ALA A 8 -2.21 5.26 -15.15
N VAL A 9 -2.24 4.36 -16.16
CA VAL A 9 -3.08 3.16 -16.11
C VAL A 9 -2.55 2.14 -15.10
N ASN A 10 -1.23 1.95 -14.99
CA ASN A 10 -0.64 1.09 -13.97
C ASN A 10 -0.89 1.62 -12.56
N ASP A 11 -0.77 2.92 -12.34
CA ASP A 11 -1.05 3.55 -11.05
C ASP A 11 -2.52 3.34 -10.63
N LEU A 12 -3.46 3.42 -11.59
CA LEU A 12 -4.88 3.13 -11.33
C LEU A 12 -5.14 1.67 -10.96
N ILE A 13 -4.47 0.73 -11.66
CA ILE A 13 -4.59 -0.72 -11.39
C ILE A 13 -4.00 -1.06 -10.01
N VAL A 14 -2.94 -0.37 -9.59
CA VAL A 14 -2.34 -0.52 -8.26
C VAL A 14 -3.31 -0.07 -7.18
N MET A 15 -3.97 1.09 -7.38
CA MET A 15 -4.94 1.64 -6.43
C MET A 15 -6.11 0.67 -6.16
N ASP A 16 -6.60 -0.04 -7.18
CA ASP A 16 -7.71 -1.01 -7.07
C ASP A 16 -7.25 -2.44 -6.70
N THR A 17 -5.95 -2.69 -6.56
CA THR A 17 -5.44 -4.01 -6.18
C THR A 17 -5.77 -4.30 -4.72
N ILE A 18 -6.47 -5.41 -4.48
CA ILE A 18 -6.72 -5.93 -3.13
C ILE A 18 -5.44 -6.58 -2.60
N ILE A 19 -4.96 -6.05 -1.48
CA ILE A 19 -3.79 -6.52 -0.73
C ILE A 19 -4.21 -6.99 0.66
N HIS A 20 -3.47 -7.94 1.22
CA HIS A 20 -3.55 -8.22 2.65
C HIS A 20 -2.54 -7.34 3.37
N ALA A 21 -3.01 -6.42 4.20
CA ALA A 21 -2.17 -5.37 4.77
C ALA A 21 -2.41 -5.16 6.27
N GLY A 22 -1.37 -4.65 6.92
CA GLY A 22 -1.40 -4.24 8.31
C GLY A 22 -0.74 -2.89 8.53
N PHE A 23 -1.32 -2.09 9.41
CA PHE A 23 -0.73 -0.89 9.99
C PHE A 23 -0.80 -1.00 11.52
N GLU A 24 0.31 -0.78 12.19
CA GLU A 24 0.43 -0.88 13.65
C GLU A 24 1.17 0.35 14.17
N SER A 25 0.62 1.00 15.20
CA SER A 25 1.24 2.05 16.01
C SER A 25 0.89 1.80 17.48
N GLU A 26 1.39 2.64 18.38
CA GLU A 26 1.16 2.49 19.84
C GLU A 26 -0.34 2.41 20.20
N ASP A 27 -1.17 3.26 19.59
CA ASP A 27 -2.59 3.39 19.93
C ASP A 27 -3.56 2.79 18.90
N PHE A 28 -3.04 2.31 17.76
CA PHE A 28 -3.89 1.88 16.65
C PHE A 28 -3.29 0.67 15.91
N THR A 29 -4.13 -0.32 15.64
CA THR A 29 -3.75 -1.50 14.86
C THR A 29 -4.89 -1.87 13.94
N VAL A 30 -4.57 -2.12 12.67
CA VAL A 30 -5.51 -2.64 11.67
C VAL A 30 -4.82 -3.67 10.83
N VAL A 31 -5.46 -4.83 10.66
CA VAL A 31 -5.00 -5.89 9.76
C VAL A 31 -6.22 -6.43 9.02
N ARG A 32 -6.29 -6.23 7.70
CA ARG A 32 -7.39 -6.72 6.85
C ARG A 32 -7.00 -6.73 5.39
N ASP A 33 -7.83 -7.37 4.58
CA ASP A 33 -7.77 -7.15 3.14
C ASP A 33 -8.33 -5.75 2.85
N MET A 34 -7.60 -4.98 2.04
CA MET A 34 -7.94 -3.61 1.66
C MET A 34 -7.30 -3.26 0.33
N THR A 35 -7.68 -2.13 -0.27
CA THR A 35 -6.99 -1.61 -1.45
C THR A 35 -5.71 -0.86 -1.06
N VAL A 36 -4.81 -0.65 -2.02
CA VAL A 36 -3.62 0.18 -1.81
C VAL A 36 -4.02 1.61 -1.42
N SER A 37 -5.08 2.16 -2.01
CA SER A 37 -5.60 3.48 -1.63
C SER A 37 -6.09 3.54 -0.20
N GLU A 38 -6.83 2.52 0.27
CA GLU A 38 -7.27 2.46 1.67
C GLU A 38 -6.08 2.41 2.64
N LEU A 39 -5.01 1.68 2.27
CA LEU A 39 -3.80 1.62 3.09
C LEU A 39 -3.08 2.97 3.14
N ILE A 40 -2.97 3.67 2.02
CA ILE A 40 -2.41 5.04 1.96
C ILE A 40 -3.24 5.99 2.83
N ASP A 41 -4.57 5.93 2.75
CA ASP A 41 -5.46 6.76 3.57
C ASP A 41 -5.24 6.51 5.07
N ILE A 42 -5.03 5.25 5.48
CA ILE A 42 -4.70 4.90 6.87
C ILE A 42 -3.35 5.52 7.27
N ILE A 43 -2.32 5.39 6.43
CA ILE A 43 -1.00 5.97 6.70
C ILE A 43 -1.12 7.49 6.85
N VAL A 44 -1.74 8.18 5.91
CA VAL A 44 -1.90 9.65 5.93
C VAL A 44 -2.69 10.13 7.14
N LYS A 45 -3.66 9.34 7.61
CA LYS A 45 -4.48 9.70 8.77
C LYS A 45 -3.75 9.52 10.11
N HIS A 46 -2.84 8.56 10.19
CA HIS A 46 -2.21 8.14 11.45
C HIS A 46 -0.72 8.50 11.56
N VAL A 47 -0.09 8.95 10.47
CA VAL A 47 1.30 9.36 10.42
C VAL A 47 1.38 10.87 10.20
N ASP A 48 1.85 11.59 11.22
CA ASP A 48 1.95 13.06 11.17
C ASP A 48 3.08 13.57 10.24
N SER A 49 4.00 12.69 9.85
CA SER A 49 5.10 13.01 8.94
C SER A 49 4.73 12.70 7.49
N PHE A 50 4.48 13.75 6.70
CA PHE A 50 4.25 13.61 5.25
C PHE A 50 5.41 12.90 4.54
N GLN A 51 6.65 13.12 4.98
CA GLN A 51 7.82 12.47 4.38
C GLN A 51 7.84 10.96 4.66
N GLU A 52 7.49 10.53 5.88
CA GLU A 52 7.41 9.10 6.20
C GLU A 52 6.21 8.45 5.49
N ALA A 53 5.08 9.16 5.38
CA ALA A 53 3.92 8.69 4.63
C ALA A 53 4.24 8.48 3.14
N MET A 54 4.99 9.40 2.52
CA MET A 54 5.45 9.26 1.13
C MET A 54 6.45 8.11 0.96
N ALA A 55 7.39 7.94 1.89
CA ALA A 55 8.33 6.82 1.84
C ALA A 55 7.61 5.47 1.98
N ALA A 56 6.56 5.42 2.80
CA ALA A 56 5.71 4.24 2.93
C ALA A 56 4.79 4.03 1.72
N ALA A 57 4.38 5.08 1.01
CA ALA A 57 3.65 4.95 -0.25
C ALA A 57 4.55 4.46 -1.38
N ASP A 58 5.82 4.88 -1.42
CA ASP A 58 6.80 4.45 -2.42
C ASP A 58 7.11 2.94 -2.33
N ILE A 59 6.97 2.30 -1.16
CA ILE A 59 7.10 0.83 -1.05
C ILE A 59 5.88 0.07 -1.60
N LEU A 60 4.77 0.75 -1.88
CA LEU A 60 3.55 0.18 -2.47
C LEU A 60 3.68 0.09 -4.00
N ASP A 61 4.86 -0.27 -4.49
CA ASP A 61 5.15 -0.37 -5.92
C ASP A 61 4.49 -1.62 -6.53
N PRO A 62 3.78 -1.50 -7.68
CA PRO A 62 3.14 -2.60 -8.42
C PRO A 62 3.98 -3.85 -8.65
N LEU A 63 5.31 -3.67 -8.71
CA LEU A 63 6.28 -4.73 -9.00
C LEU A 63 6.50 -5.68 -7.83
N TRP A 64 6.10 -5.31 -6.62
CA TRP A 64 6.42 -6.05 -5.41
C TRP A 64 5.25 -6.95 -5.00
N THR A 65 5.57 -8.18 -4.61
CA THR A 65 4.58 -9.14 -4.09
C THR A 65 4.32 -8.95 -2.60
N ALA A 66 5.25 -8.32 -1.89
CA ALA A 66 5.11 -7.93 -0.50
C ALA A 66 6.12 -6.81 -0.18
N ALA A 67 5.79 -5.95 0.77
CA ALA A 67 6.75 -5.02 1.35
C ALA A 67 6.38 -4.67 2.79
N SER A 68 7.33 -4.10 3.51
CA SER A 68 7.13 -3.56 4.85
C SER A 68 7.98 -2.31 5.05
N TYR A 69 7.46 -1.36 5.82
CA TYR A 69 8.16 -0.16 6.24
C TYR A 69 7.96 0.05 7.73
N GLU A 70 9.04 0.38 8.43
CA GLU A 70 9.03 0.74 9.85
C GLU A 70 9.36 2.22 9.95
N GLY A 71 8.39 2.99 10.42
CA GLY A 71 8.54 4.41 10.71
C GLY A 71 8.76 4.65 12.19
N THR A 72 8.71 5.92 12.61
CA THR A 72 8.96 6.28 14.00
C THR A 72 7.75 5.95 14.89
N GLY A 73 7.77 4.79 15.55
CA GLY A 73 6.68 4.37 16.46
C GLY A 73 5.49 3.73 15.75
N TRP A 74 5.65 3.36 14.49
CA TRP A 74 4.63 2.68 13.70
C TRP A 74 5.28 1.80 12.63
N ARG A 75 4.53 0.83 12.11
CA ARG A 75 4.92 -0.02 11.00
C ARG A 75 3.76 -0.27 10.07
N VAL A 76 4.09 -0.49 8.81
CA VAL A 76 3.14 -0.91 7.79
C VAL A 76 3.72 -2.08 7.01
N TRP A 77 2.86 -2.99 6.58
CA TRP A 77 3.24 -4.10 5.73
C TRP A 77 2.09 -4.49 4.82
N TYR A 78 2.42 -5.08 3.67
CA TYR A 78 1.43 -5.68 2.80
C TYR A 78 1.97 -6.91 2.08
N VAL A 79 1.04 -7.76 1.67
CA VAL A 79 1.27 -8.88 0.77
C VAL A 79 0.21 -8.82 -0.33
N LYS A 80 0.63 -8.77 -1.58
CA LYS A 80 -0.24 -8.84 -2.75
C LYS A 80 -0.90 -10.21 -2.77
N ARG A 81 -2.23 -10.23 -2.81
CA ARG A 81 -2.95 -11.49 -3.05
C ARG A 81 -2.77 -11.85 -4.53
N HIS A 82 -2.02 -12.90 -4.81
CA HIS A 82 -2.14 -13.56 -6.10
C HIS A 82 -3.57 -14.11 -6.20
N HIS A 83 -4.41 -13.48 -7.01
CA HIS A 83 -5.62 -14.12 -7.50
C HIS A 83 -5.20 -15.21 -8.51
N ASP A 84 -4.64 -16.32 -8.03
CA ASP A 84 -4.68 -17.56 -8.77
C ASP A 84 -6.14 -18.05 -8.77
N ARG A 85 -6.95 -17.44 -9.63
CA ARG A 85 -8.23 -17.98 -10.07
C ARG A 85 -8.04 -18.82 -11.34
N THR A 86 -7.13 -19.78 -11.27
CA THR A 86 -7.06 -20.87 -12.25
C THR A 86 -6.82 -22.18 -11.54
N LEU A 87 -7.86 -22.67 -10.85
CA LEU A 87 -8.15 -24.10 -10.81
C LEU A 87 -8.95 -24.40 -12.09
N HIS A 88 -8.26 -24.81 -13.15
CA HIS A 88 -8.87 -25.47 -14.30
C HIS A 88 -8.23 -26.84 -14.48
#